data_AF-A0A8I0EWB2-F1
#
_entry.id   AF-A0A8I0EWB2-F1
#
_cell.length_a   1.000
_cell.length_b   1.000
_cell.length_c   1.000
_cell.angle_alpha   90.00
_cell.angle_beta   90.00
_cell.angle_gamma   90.00
#
_symmetry.space_group_name_H-M   'P 1'
#
loop_
_entity.id
_entity.type
_entity.pdbx_description
1 polymer ?
#
loop_
_entity_poly.entity_id
_entity_poly.type
_entity_poly.pdbx_seq_one_letter_code
_entity_poly.pdbx_strand_id
1 'polypeptide(L)'
;MKKTILALLALVLTAGMTGLVGSPAEAATAQRSSTKVGYTRVVVAPAVYDLIGSAGITPAPVQGAKAGAFKGTLAAKFPITGYRLRGLRIKHSGGLNLSAGSATITVSRFNIDLARLRVSGRVNGTVGNVGRVDLFKVRASDRRDLGAVKLTLTKTAADALNATFGVNAFAENATFGYATPKPLSRF
;
A
#
# COMPACT_ATOMS: atom_id res chain seq x y z
N MET A 1 -49.50 -1.01 22.24
CA MET A 1 -50.00 0.06 21.35
C MET A 1 -49.89 -0.48 19.93
N LYS A 2 -50.99 -0.94 19.32
CA LYS A 2 -51.82 -0.17 18.35
C LYS A 2 -50.95 0.36 17.18
N LYS A 3 -51.13 0.08 15.90
CA LYS A 3 -52.12 -0.63 15.08
C LYS A 3 -51.45 -0.88 13.72
N THR A 4 -51.91 -1.91 13.02
CA THR A 4 -52.02 -2.07 11.56
C THR A 4 -52.22 -0.75 10.80
N ILE A 5 -51.90 -0.69 9.49
CA ILE A 5 -52.84 -0.32 8.41
C ILE A 5 -52.13 -0.22 7.04
N LEU A 6 -52.61 -1.09 6.14
CA LEU A 6 -52.99 -0.94 4.73
C LEU A 6 -52.21 -0.04 3.74
N ALA A 7 -51.79 -0.72 2.66
CA ALA A 7 -52.16 -0.49 1.26
C ALA A 7 -52.76 0.86 0.85
N LEU A 8 -52.24 1.41 -0.25
CA LEU A 8 -53.04 2.15 -1.24
C LEU A 8 -52.52 1.84 -2.64
N LEU A 9 -53.33 1.05 -3.35
CA LEU A 9 -53.36 0.93 -4.79
C LEU A 9 -53.97 2.23 -5.34
N ALA A 10 -53.33 2.89 -6.30
CA ALA A 10 -53.98 3.92 -7.10
C ALA A 10 -53.57 3.75 -8.57
N LEU A 11 -54.49 3.14 -9.32
CA LEU A 11 -54.57 3.17 -10.77
C LEU A 11 -55.15 4.53 -11.19
N VAL A 12 -54.42 5.30 -12.00
CA VAL A 12 -54.99 6.43 -12.76
C VAL A 12 -54.55 6.30 -14.21
N LEU A 13 -55.56 6.22 -15.09
CA LEU A 13 -55.47 6.18 -16.54
C LEU A 13 -55.58 7.60 -17.13
N THR A 14 -54.84 7.81 -18.22
CA THR A 14 -55.02 8.78 -19.33
C THR A 14 -54.86 10.29 -19.07
N ALA A 15 -53.85 10.90 -19.71
CA ALA A 15 -53.95 11.86 -20.82
C ALA A 15 -52.64 12.67 -20.95
N GLY A 16 -52.21 12.92 -22.20
CA GLY A 16 -50.87 13.40 -22.53
C GLY A 16 -50.51 14.81 -22.03
N MET A 17 -49.23 15.00 -21.76
CA MET A 17 -48.53 16.27 -21.94
C MET A 17 -47.03 16.02 -22.05
N THR A 18 -46.45 16.58 -23.10
CA THR A 18 -45.03 16.63 -23.42
C THR A 18 -44.20 17.17 -22.26
N GLY A 19 -43.21 16.39 -21.81
CA GLY A 19 -42.14 16.85 -20.94
C GLY A 19 -40.94 15.92 -21.10
N LEU A 20 -39.90 16.39 -21.79
CA LEU A 20 -38.57 15.79 -21.77
C LEU A 20 -38.05 15.84 -20.33
N VAL A 21 -38.30 14.80 -19.54
CA VAL A 21 -37.58 14.57 -18.29
C VAL A 21 -36.30 13.82 -18.63
N GLY A 22 -35.24 14.57 -18.93
CA GLY A 22 -33.90 14.02 -19.07
C GLY A 22 -33.54 13.28 -17.79
N SER A 23 -33.38 11.96 -17.86
CA SER A 23 -32.78 11.18 -16.78
C SER A 23 -31.43 11.79 -16.42
N PRO A 24 -31.08 11.96 -15.14
CA PRO A 24 -29.73 12.33 -14.78
C PRO A 24 -28.82 11.19 -15.27
N ALA A 25 -28.04 11.49 -16.30
CA ALA A 25 -26.96 10.62 -16.73
C ALA A 25 -26.04 10.42 -15.52
N GLU A 26 -26.09 9.23 -14.94
CA GLU A 26 -25.10 8.76 -13.97
C GLU A 26 -23.75 8.92 -14.64
N ALA A 27 -23.03 9.97 -14.23
CA ALA A 27 -21.68 10.21 -14.66
C ALA A 27 -20.83 9.07 -14.10
N ALA A 28 -20.74 7.99 -14.86
CA ALA A 28 -19.80 6.91 -14.65
C ALA A 28 -18.42 7.56 -14.59
N THR A 29 -17.92 7.73 -13.37
CA THR A 29 -16.59 8.21 -13.12
C THR A 29 -15.68 7.11 -13.63
N ALA A 30 -15.22 7.26 -14.89
CA ALA A 30 -14.22 6.40 -15.46
C ALA A 30 -13.02 6.40 -14.51
N GLN A 31 -12.90 5.32 -13.72
CA GLN A 31 -11.76 5.08 -12.87
C GLN A 31 -10.56 5.02 -13.81
N ARG A 32 -9.81 6.13 -13.87
CA ARG A 32 -8.53 6.20 -14.60
C ARG A 32 -7.67 5.07 -14.04
N SER A 33 -7.63 3.95 -14.74
CA SER A 33 -6.71 2.86 -14.47
C SER A 33 -5.33 3.49 -14.56
N SER A 34 -4.64 3.62 -13.42
CA SER A 34 -3.32 4.23 -13.44
C SER A 34 -2.43 3.31 -14.28
N THR A 35 -2.02 3.77 -15.46
CA THR A 35 -1.14 3.02 -16.34
C THR A 35 0.07 2.56 -15.55
N LYS A 36 0.26 1.24 -15.46
CA LYS A 36 1.41 0.65 -14.77
C LYS A 36 2.62 0.84 -15.68
N VAL A 37 3.61 1.60 -15.20
CA VAL A 37 4.79 2.02 -15.98
C VAL A 37 6.07 1.31 -15.51
N GLY A 38 5.93 0.13 -14.92
CA GLY A 38 7.03 -0.63 -14.33
C GLY A 38 6.70 -1.13 -12.92
N TYR A 39 7.73 -1.53 -12.20
CA TYR A 39 7.62 -1.91 -10.80
C TYR A 39 8.89 -1.59 -10.02
N THR A 40 8.77 -1.48 -8.70
CA THR A 40 9.92 -1.48 -7.80
C THR A 40 9.94 -2.81 -7.07
N ARG A 41 11.06 -3.53 -7.14
CA ARG A 41 11.30 -4.71 -6.32
C ARG A 41 12.00 -4.29 -5.04
N VAL A 42 11.51 -4.77 -3.91
CA VAL A 42 12.14 -4.65 -2.60
C VAL A 42 12.46 -6.05 -2.11
N VAL A 43 13.73 -6.32 -1.86
CA VAL A 43 14.22 -7.56 -1.25
C VAL A 43 14.38 -7.31 0.24
N VAL A 44 13.72 -8.10 1.08
CA VAL A 44 13.84 -8.01 2.53
C VAL A 44 15.25 -8.43 2.93
N ALA A 45 15.90 -7.66 3.80
CA ALA A 45 17.23 -8.03 4.29
C ALA A 45 17.17 -9.39 4.99
N PRO A 46 18.13 -10.32 4.77
CA PRO A 46 18.08 -11.66 5.36
C PRO A 46 17.86 -11.65 6.87
N ALA A 47 18.61 -10.83 7.62
CA ALA A 47 18.44 -10.69 9.06
C ALA A 47 17.03 -10.21 9.47
N VAL A 48 16.36 -9.40 8.65
CA VAL A 48 14.98 -8.98 8.91
C VAL A 48 14.00 -10.11 8.59
N TYR A 49 14.25 -10.87 7.52
CA TYR A 49 13.43 -12.03 7.16
C TYR A 49 13.46 -13.10 8.26
N ASP A 50 14.64 -13.38 8.82
CA ASP A 50 14.82 -14.31 9.93
C ASP A 50 14.15 -13.81 11.22
N LEU A 51 14.28 -12.50 11.50
CA LEU A 51 13.67 -11.84 12.65
C LEU A 51 12.15 -11.88 12.59
N ILE A 52 11.53 -11.52 11.45
CA ILE A 52 10.07 -11.56 11.32
C ILE A 52 9.55 -12.99 11.39
N GLY A 53 10.29 -13.96 10.82
CA GLY A 53 9.96 -15.38 10.94
C GLY A 53 9.98 -15.86 12.39
N SER A 54 11.04 -15.51 13.14
CA SER A 54 11.18 -15.87 14.56
C SER A 54 10.13 -15.19 15.45
N ALA A 55 9.68 -13.99 15.08
CA ALA A 55 8.62 -13.26 15.77
C ALA A 55 7.20 -13.68 15.35
N GLY A 56 7.04 -14.66 14.44
CA GLY A 56 5.74 -15.08 13.93
C GLY A 56 5.04 -14.04 13.05
N ILE A 57 5.77 -13.03 12.57
CA ILE A 57 5.25 -11.97 11.71
C ILE A 57 5.26 -12.46 10.26
N THR A 58 4.07 -12.62 9.70
CA THR A 58 3.88 -13.10 8.33
C THR A 58 3.61 -11.92 7.38
N PRO A 59 4.47 -11.69 6.37
CA PRO A 59 4.23 -10.69 5.33
C PRO A 59 3.34 -11.24 4.19
N ALA A 60 2.31 -10.49 3.82
CA ALA A 60 1.42 -10.80 2.70
C ALA A 60 1.27 -9.60 1.75
N PRO A 61 1.44 -9.77 0.42
CA PRO A 61 1.22 -8.69 -0.53
C PRO A 61 -0.27 -8.33 -0.64
N VAL A 62 -0.57 -7.04 -0.77
CA VAL A 62 -1.94 -6.55 -0.93
C VAL A 62 -2.05 -5.55 -2.08
N GLN A 63 -3.28 -5.27 -2.52
CA GLN A 63 -3.61 -4.20 -3.47
C GLN A 63 -2.82 -4.28 -4.80
N GLY A 64 -2.59 -5.50 -5.29
CA GLY A 64 -1.88 -5.75 -6.55
C GLY A 64 -0.35 -5.76 -6.45
N ALA A 65 0.21 -5.72 -5.24
CA ALA A 65 1.59 -6.14 -5.02
C ALA A 65 1.74 -7.66 -5.25
N LYS A 66 2.95 -8.11 -5.55
CA LYS A 66 3.31 -9.54 -5.63
C LYS A 66 4.48 -9.79 -4.68
N ALA A 67 4.57 -10.95 -4.05
CA ALA A 67 5.71 -11.32 -3.23
C ALA A 67 6.08 -12.79 -3.48
N GLY A 68 7.35 -13.12 -3.32
CA GLY A 68 7.84 -14.48 -3.47
C GLY A 68 9.30 -14.62 -3.04
N ALA A 69 9.77 -15.87 -2.97
CA ALA A 69 11.15 -16.16 -2.61
C ALA A 69 12.14 -15.58 -3.62
N PHE A 70 13.26 -15.07 -3.12
CA PHE A 70 14.35 -14.52 -3.91
C PHE A 70 15.65 -14.59 -3.11
N LYS A 71 16.66 -15.31 -3.63
CA LYS A 71 18.00 -15.41 -3.02
C LYS A 71 17.98 -15.73 -1.51
N GLY A 72 17.15 -16.70 -1.12
CA GLY A 72 17.04 -17.13 0.29
C GLY A 72 16.28 -16.18 1.21
N THR A 73 15.59 -15.18 0.67
CA THR A 73 14.73 -14.24 1.43
C THR A 73 13.45 -13.95 0.65
N LEU A 74 12.65 -12.98 1.08
CA LEU A 74 11.46 -12.49 0.41
C LEU A 74 11.78 -11.30 -0.50
N ALA A 75 11.22 -11.30 -1.72
CA ALA A 75 11.13 -10.10 -2.55
C ALA A 75 9.68 -9.74 -2.85
N ALA A 76 9.32 -8.49 -2.54
CA ALA A 76 8.05 -7.88 -2.90
C ALA A 76 8.22 -6.99 -4.14
N LYS A 77 7.25 -7.01 -5.06
CA LYS A 77 7.17 -6.14 -6.23
C LYS A 77 5.94 -5.24 -6.10
N PHE A 78 6.18 -3.94 -6.26
CA PHE A 78 5.15 -2.90 -6.18
C PHE A 78 5.01 -2.20 -7.53
N PRO A 79 3.82 -2.19 -8.16
CA PRO A 79 3.66 -1.51 -9.43
C PRO A 79 3.96 -0.01 -9.32
N ILE A 80 4.68 0.52 -10.30
CA ILE A 80 4.90 1.96 -10.44
C ILE A 80 3.70 2.52 -11.21
N THR A 81 3.06 3.54 -10.65
CA THR A 81 1.86 4.18 -11.21
C THR A 81 2.14 5.58 -11.76
N GLY A 82 3.36 6.07 -11.62
CA GLY A 82 3.80 7.30 -12.29
C GLY A 82 5.04 7.93 -11.67
N TYR A 83 5.61 8.86 -12.44
CA TYR A 83 6.76 9.68 -12.08
C TYR A 83 6.34 11.14 -12.01
N ARG A 84 6.92 11.89 -11.08
CA ARG A 84 6.82 13.35 -11.03
C ARG A 84 8.22 13.93 -11.05
N LEU A 85 8.57 14.57 -12.17
CA LEU A 85 9.84 15.25 -12.33
C LEU A 85 9.96 16.40 -11.34
N ARG A 86 8.90 17.22 -11.21
CA ARG A 86 8.79 18.23 -10.16
C ARG A 86 8.66 17.56 -8.79
N GLY A 87 9.70 17.70 -7.97
CA GLY A 87 9.82 17.06 -6.65
C GLY A 87 10.40 15.65 -6.65
N LEU A 88 10.86 15.15 -7.81
CA LEU A 88 11.57 13.86 -7.96
C LEU A 88 10.88 12.68 -7.25
N ARG A 89 9.59 12.44 -7.55
CA ARG A 89 8.78 11.42 -6.88
C ARG A 89 8.42 10.25 -7.77
N ILE A 90 8.45 9.05 -7.20
CA ILE A 90 7.97 7.81 -7.84
C ILE A 90 6.78 7.28 -7.03
N LYS A 91 5.62 7.16 -7.69
CA LYS A 91 4.37 6.71 -7.08
C LYS A 91 4.17 5.22 -7.32
N HIS A 92 3.66 4.53 -6.30
CA HIS A 92 3.37 3.11 -6.36
C HIS A 92 1.93 2.81 -5.94
N SER A 93 1.41 1.71 -6.47
CA SER A 93 0.27 0.99 -5.89
C SER A 93 0.75 -0.27 -5.16
N GLY A 94 -0.20 -1.03 -4.60
CA GLY A 94 0.13 -2.18 -3.78
C GLY A 94 0.52 -1.82 -2.35
N GLY A 95 0.78 -2.88 -1.58
CA GLY A 95 1.19 -2.79 -0.19
C GLY A 95 1.68 -4.13 0.34
N LEU A 96 2.07 -4.12 1.61
CA LEU A 96 2.32 -5.31 2.41
C LEU A 96 1.47 -5.22 3.67
N ASN A 97 0.76 -6.30 3.97
CA ASN A 97 0.22 -6.56 5.30
C ASN A 97 1.24 -7.39 6.06
N LEU A 98 1.56 -6.97 7.28
CA LEU A 98 2.34 -7.75 8.24
C LEU A 98 1.38 -8.16 9.35
N SER A 99 1.33 -9.45 9.68
CA SER A 99 0.42 -9.97 10.69
C SER A 99 1.08 -10.97 11.64
N ALA A 100 0.78 -10.87 12.93
CA ALA A 100 1.14 -11.86 13.95
C ALA A 100 -0.05 -12.03 14.90
N GLY A 101 -0.70 -13.20 14.90
CA GLY A 101 -1.96 -13.40 15.61
C GLY A 101 -3.04 -12.39 15.16
N SER A 102 -3.60 -11.64 16.10
CA SER A 102 -4.59 -10.57 15.83
C SER A 102 -3.96 -9.20 15.49
N ALA A 103 -2.64 -9.05 15.67
CA ALA A 103 -1.93 -7.81 15.37
C ALA A 103 -1.68 -7.71 13.86
N THR A 104 -2.05 -6.58 13.28
CA THR A 104 -1.89 -6.31 11.84
C THR A 104 -1.40 -4.88 11.59
N ILE A 105 -0.51 -4.75 10.61
CA ILE A 105 -0.16 -3.45 10.02
C ILE A 105 -0.03 -3.60 8.50
N THR A 106 -0.86 -2.87 7.78
CA THR A 106 -0.84 -2.73 6.34
C THR A 106 -0.18 -1.41 5.94
N VAL A 107 0.91 -1.51 5.19
CA VAL A 107 1.59 -0.38 4.55
C VAL A 107 1.33 -0.41 3.04
N SER A 108 0.82 0.67 2.48
CA SER A 108 0.38 0.71 1.07
C SER A 108 0.64 2.05 0.38
N ARG A 109 0.46 2.09 -0.95
CA ARG A 109 0.53 3.32 -1.78
C ARG A 109 1.83 4.12 -1.55
N PHE A 110 2.95 3.44 -1.73
CA PHE A 110 4.27 3.99 -1.47
C PHE A 110 4.62 5.16 -2.41
N ASN A 111 5.26 6.18 -1.85
CA ASN A 111 5.90 7.26 -2.60
C ASN A 111 7.38 7.27 -2.25
N ILE A 112 8.23 7.14 -3.26
CA ILE A 112 9.66 7.44 -3.14
C ILE A 112 9.83 8.92 -3.43
N ASP A 113 10.43 9.65 -2.51
CA ASP A 113 10.82 11.06 -2.64
C ASP A 113 12.34 11.10 -2.70
N LEU A 114 12.88 11.31 -3.91
CA LEU A 114 14.31 11.28 -4.15
C LEU A 114 14.99 12.57 -3.67
N ALA A 115 14.25 13.69 -3.57
CA ALA A 115 14.80 14.94 -3.05
C ALA A 115 15.04 14.85 -1.54
N ARG A 116 14.16 14.17 -0.80
CA ARG A 116 14.31 13.93 0.65
C ARG A 116 15.03 12.63 1.00
N LEU A 117 15.29 11.77 0.02
CA LEU A 117 15.76 10.39 0.22
C LEU A 117 14.88 9.64 1.24
N ARG A 118 13.57 9.69 1.01
CA ARG A 118 12.55 9.07 1.88
C ARG A 118 11.58 8.23 1.08
N VAL A 119 11.06 7.18 1.73
CA VAL A 119 9.91 6.43 1.24
C VAL A 119 8.79 6.59 2.26
N SER A 120 7.63 7.05 1.79
CA SER A 120 6.42 7.17 2.61
C SER A 120 5.34 6.21 2.13
N GLY A 121 4.46 5.79 3.03
CA GLY A 121 3.33 4.92 2.72
C GLY A 121 2.12 5.27 3.57
N ARG A 122 0.94 4.85 3.13
CA ARG A 122 -0.27 4.87 3.95
C ARG A 122 -0.27 3.67 4.88
N VAL A 123 -0.50 3.91 6.16
CA VAL A 123 -0.49 2.90 7.22
C VAL A 123 -1.90 2.76 7.78
N ASN A 124 -2.34 1.51 7.87
CA ASN A 124 -3.59 1.10 8.51
C ASN A 124 -3.33 -0.21 9.25
N GLY A 125 -4.08 -0.55 10.30
CA GLY A 125 -3.86 -1.80 11.03
C GLY A 125 -4.78 -1.93 12.22
N THR A 126 -4.36 -2.73 13.20
CA THR A 126 -5.12 -2.96 14.44
C THR A 126 -5.39 -1.67 15.22
N VAL A 127 -4.48 -0.68 15.13
CA VAL A 127 -4.64 0.65 15.74
C VAL A 127 -5.47 1.63 14.88
N GLY A 128 -6.04 1.15 13.78
CA GLY A 128 -6.78 1.97 12.81
C GLY A 128 -5.91 2.66 11.77
N ASN A 129 -6.47 3.70 11.15
CA ASN A 129 -5.85 4.42 10.03
C ASN A 129 -4.94 5.55 10.54
N VAL A 130 -3.63 5.37 10.35
CA VAL A 130 -2.58 6.33 10.77
C VAL A 130 -2.32 7.39 9.70
N GLY A 131 -2.79 7.18 8.47
CA GLY A 131 -2.52 8.09 7.34
C GLY A 131 -1.17 7.82 6.69
N ARG A 132 -0.57 8.85 6.07
CA ARG A 132 0.71 8.72 5.35
C ARG A 132 1.86 9.11 6.27
N VAL A 133 2.84 8.21 6.39
CA VAL A 133 4.04 8.40 7.23
C VAL A 133 5.31 8.10 6.44
N ASP A 134 6.43 8.69 6.87
CA ASP A 134 7.77 8.34 6.37
C ASP A 134 8.21 7.02 7.00
N LEU A 135 8.36 5.99 6.17
CA LEU A 135 8.66 4.62 6.57
C LEU A 135 10.16 4.32 6.52
N PHE A 136 10.80 4.78 5.44
CA PHE A 136 12.20 4.45 5.18
C PHE A 136 13.02 5.66 4.75
N LYS A 137 14.30 5.61 5.07
CA LYS A 137 15.36 6.44 4.49
C LYS A 137 16.01 5.66 3.36
N VAL A 138 16.32 6.34 2.25
CA VAL A 138 17.03 5.76 1.11
C VAL A 138 18.52 6.03 1.25
N ARG A 139 19.34 5.00 1.13
CA ARG A 139 20.81 5.08 1.25
C ARG A 139 21.47 4.31 0.11
N ALA A 140 22.76 4.57 -0.10
CA ALA A 140 23.58 3.75 -0.99
C ALA A 140 23.54 2.28 -0.55
N SER A 141 23.47 1.37 -1.53
CA SER A 141 23.44 -0.06 -1.27
C SER A 141 24.84 -0.59 -0.95
N ASP A 142 24.93 -1.42 0.09
CA ASP A 142 26.07 -2.26 0.44
C ASP A 142 25.92 -3.71 -0.07
N ARG A 143 24.74 -4.07 -0.60
CA ARG A 143 24.41 -5.39 -1.17
C ARG A 143 23.77 -5.21 -2.54
N ARG A 144 24.60 -4.89 -3.54
CA ARG A 144 24.15 -4.66 -4.94
C ARG A 144 23.47 -5.88 -5.56
N ASP A 145 23.77 -7.07 -5.05
CA ASP A 145 23.13 -8.32 -5.43
C ASP A 145 21.65 -8.42 -4.99
N LEU A 146 21.26 -7.67 -3.95
CA LEU A 146 19.89 -7.61 -3.43
C LEU A 146 19.13 -6.36 -3.92
N GLY A 147 19.83 -5.25 -4.13
CA GLY A 147 19.22 -4.10 -4.80
C GLY A 147 20.14 -2.90 -4.98
N ALA A 148 19.67 -1.94 -5.78
CA ALA A 148 20.40 -0.73 -6.14
C ALA A 148 20.55 0.27 -4.97
N VAL A 149 19.56 0.31 -4.07
CA VAL A 149 19.60 1.17 -2.88
C VAL A 149 19.21 0.38 -1.63
N LYS A 150 19.70 0.85 -0.48
CA LYS A 150 19.36 0.34 0.85
C LYS A 150 18.22 1.14 1.45
N LEU A 151 17.25 0.47 2.05
CA LEU A 151 16.15 1.05 2.80
C LEU A 151 16.37 0.83 4.29
N THR A 152 16.44 1.92 5.06
CA THR A 152 16.59 1.86 6.52
C THR A 152 15.38 2.47 7.21
N LEU A 153 14.94 1.89 8.33
CA LEU A 153 13.76 2.37 9.04
C LEU A 153 13.93 3.81 9.57
N THR A 154 12.84 4.57 9.53
CA THR A 154 12.70 5.77 10.37
C THR A 154 12.41 5.36 11.81
N LYS A 155 12.65 6.26 12.77
CA LYS A 155 12.30 6.03 14.17
C LYS A 155 10.82 5.70 14.34
N THR A 156 9.95 6.53 13.75
CA THR A 156 8.49 6.33 13.78
C THR A 156 8.08 4.96 13.24
N ALA A 157 8.68 4.49 12.15
CA ALA A 157 8.35 3.19 11.59
C ALA A 157 8.84 2.02 12.48
N ALA A 158 10.05 2.14 13.03
CA ALA A 158 10.59 1.13 13.94
C ALA A 158 9.75 1.03 15.22
N ASP A 159 9.43 2.16 15.84
CA ASP A 159 8.60 2.23 17.05
C ASP A 159 7.21 1.66 16.79
N ALA A 160 6.59 1.96 15.64
CA ALA A 160 5.28 1.42 15.29
C ALA A 160 5.29 -0.11 15.07
N LEU A 161 6.33 -0.66 14.44
CA LEU A 161 6.48 -2.11 14.27
C LEU A 161 6.65 -2.80 15.62
N ASN A 162 7.54 -2.28 16.46
CA ASN A 162 7.77 -2.79 17.82
C ASN A 162 6.48 -2.77 18.65
N ALA A 163 5.78 -1.63 18.67
CA ALA A 163 4.54 -1.48 19.42
C ALA A 163 3.41 -2.39 18.90
N THR A 164 3.29 -2.55 17.58
CA THR A 164 2.24 -3.40 16.98
C THR A 164 2.44 -4.87 17.31
N PHE A 165 3.69 -5.35 17.28
CA PHE A 165 4.00 -6.77 17.43
C PHE A 165 4.53 -7.16 18.80
N GLY A 166 4.66 -6.21 19.73
CA GLY A 166 5.19 -6.46 21.08
C GLY A 166 6.65 -6.92 21.07
N VAL A 167 7.45 -6.45 20.11
CA VAL A 167 8.87 -6.80 19.96
C VAL A 167 9.77 -5.59 20.19
N ASN A 168 11.05 -5.82 20.48
CA ASN A 168 12.08 -4.77 20.59
C ASN A 168 13.21 -5.01 19.59
N ALA A 169 12.83 -5.35 18.36
CA ALA A 169 13.76 -5.88 17.36
C ALA A 169 14.02 -4.88 16.21
N PHE A 170 13.15 -3.89 16.04
CA PHE A 170 13.31 -2.84 15.03
C PHE A 170 13.92 -1.59 15.65
N ALA A 171 14.87 -0.96 14.96
CA ALA A 171 15.52 0.26 15.41
C ALA A 171 15.61 1.30 14.28
N GLU A 172 15.75 2.57 14.66
CA GLU A 172 16.03 3.62 13.68
C GLU A 172 17.34 3.31 12.93
N ASN A 173 17.35 3.58 11.62
CA ASN A 173 18.46 3.29 10.71
C ASN A 173 18.79 1.80 10.54
N ALA A 174 18.07 0.87 11.20
CA ALA A 174 18.18 -0.55 10.91
C ALA A 174 17.79 -0.81 9.45
N THR A 175 18.55 -1.69 8.80
CA THR A 175 18.33 -2.05 7.41
C THR A 175 17.10 -2.94 7.30
N PHE A 176 16.07 -2.46 6.60
CA PHE A 176 14.88 -3.28 6.32
C PHE A 176 15.05 -4.14 5.07
N GLY A 177 15.67 -3.58 4.04
CA GLY A 177 15.83 -4.27 2.77
C GLY A 177 16.44 -3.41 1.68
N TYR A 178 16.36 -3.89 0.45
CA TYR A 178 17.04 -3.34 -0.71
C TYR A 178 16.07 -3.14 -1.87
N ALA A 179 16.08 -1.96 -2.48
CA ALA A 179 15.13 -1.62 -3.53
C ALA A 179 15.81 -1.48 -4.90
N THR A 180 15.10 -1.89 -5.94
CA THR A 180 15.48 -1.67 -7.34
C THR A 180 14.24 -1.26 -8.14
N PRO A 181 14.13 0.02 -8.53
CA PRO A 181 13.17 0.44 -9.53
C PRO A 181 13.47 -0.23 -10.88
N LYS A 182 12.44 -0.76 -11.52
CA LYS A 182 12.47 -1.37 -12.86
C LYS A 182 11.44 -0.63 -13.73
N PRO A 183 11.77 0.59 -14.19
CA PRO A 183 10.89 1.36 -15.07
C PRO A 183 10.60 0.57 -16.35
N LEU A 184 9.40 0.74 -16.91
CA LEU A 184 8.94 0.18 -18.18
C LEU A 184 8.96 -1.36 -18.28
N SER A 185 9.30 -2.05 -17.19
CA SER A 185 9.33 -3.51 -17.14
C SER A 185 7.92 -4.06 -16.92
N ARG A 186 7.63 -5.22 -17.54
CA ARG A 186 6.35 -5.93 -17.33
C ARG A 186 6.26 -6.40 -15.86
N PHE A 187 5.08 -6.26 -15.27
CA PHE A 187 4.81 -6.58 -13.86
C PHE A 187 4.21 -7.98 -13.65
#